data_AF-A2D9Z1-F1
#
_entry.id   AF-A2D9Z1-F1
#
_cell.length_a   1.000
_cell.length_b   1.000
_cell.length_c   1.000
_cell.angle_alpha   90.00
_cell.angle_beta   90.00
_cell.angle_gamma   90.00
#
_symmetry.space_group_name_H-M   'P 1'
#
loop_
_entity.id
_entity.type
_entity.pdbx_description
1 polymer ?
#
loop_
_entity_poly.entity_id
_entity_poly.type
_entity_poly.pdbx_seq_one_letter_code
_entity_poly.pdbx_strand_id
1 'polypeptide(L)'
;MPPKNALREAVTQIMYTCSGNKEQYNETVDTVLGALQVYLTQLTKTALQNSQSAGKISADDIMSALKSDRRKYYFLQTIHDKKAKTAAPTHPDQ
;
A
#
# COMPACT_ATOMS: atom_id res chain seq x y z
N MET A 1 8.76 12.56 -14.76
CA MET A 1 7.36 12.06 -14.73
C MET A 1 7.42 10.54 -14.77
N PRO A 2 6.71 9.82 -13.89
CA PRO A 2 6.58 8.38 -14.03
C PRO A 2 5.96 8.04 -15.39
N PRO A 3 6.32 6.91 -16.02
CA PRO A 3 5.78 6.55 -17.33
C PRO A 3 4.25 6.47 -17.26
N LYS A 4 3.56 7.00 -18.28
CA LYS A 4 2.08 7.07 -18.34
C LYS A 4 1.35 5.73 -18.12
N ASN A 5 2.05 4.60 -18.21
CA ASN A 5 1.49 3.25 -18.07
C ASN A 5 2.09 2.40 -16.94
N ALA A 6 2.99 2.94 -16.11
CA ALA A 6 3.71 2.15 -15.10
C ALA A 6 2.78 1.44 -14.10
N LEU A 7 1.69 2.09 -13.70
CA LEU A 7 0.70 1.49 -12.79
C LEU A 7 -0.06 0.34 -13.47
N ARG A 8 -0.43 0.51 -14.75
CA ARG A 8 -1.11 -0.55 -15.52
C ARG A 8 -0.21 -1.77 -15.64
N GLU A 9 1.05 -1.57 -16.01
CA GLU A 9 2.05 -2.64 -16.12
C GLU A 9 2.23 -3.39 -14.79
N ALA A 10 2.34 -2.68 -13.68
CA ALA A 10 2.43 -3.27 -12.35
C ALA A 10 1.18 -4.11 -12.00
N VAL A 11 -0.02 -3.59 -12.30
CA VAL A 11 -1.27 -4.33 -12.08
C VAL A 11 -1.32 -5.59 -12.93
N THR A 12 -1.00 -5.53 -14.23
CA THR A 12 -0.95 -6.70 -15.10
C THR A 12 0.05 -7.74 -14.59
N GLN A 13 1.23 -7.32 -14.12
CA GLN A 13 2.23 -8.24 -13.57
C GLN A 13 1.76 -8.90 -12.27
N ILE A 14 1.06 -8.17 -11.39
CA ILE A 14 0.45 -8.73 -10.18
C ILE A 14 -0.63 -9.74 -10.56
N MET A 15 -1.52 -9.40 -11.49
CA MET A 15 -2.58 -10.29 -11.96
C MET A 15 -2.00 -11.58 -12.57
N TYR A 16 -0.93 -11.47 -13.36
CA TYR A 16 -0.21 -12.63 -13.89
C TYR A 16 0.39 -13.49 -12.76
N THR A 17 1.05 -12.87 -11.79
CA THR A 17 1.66 -13.58 -10.65
C THR A 17 0.61 -14.34 -9.83
N CYS A 18 -0.58 -13.77 -9.66
CA CYS A 18 -1.67 -14.39 -8.90
C CYS A 18 -2.43 -15.47 -9.67
N SER A 19 -2.60 -15.33 -10.98
CA SER A 19 -3.44 -16.23 -11.80
C SER A 19 -2.66 -17.25 -12.62
N GLY A 20 -1.36 -17.03 -12.84
CA GLY A 20 -0.56 -17.77 -13.81
C GLY A 20 -0.89 -17.46 -15.27
N ASN A 21 -1.85 -16.58 -15.55
CA ASN A 21 -2.29 -16.25 -16.90
C ASN A 21 -1.77 -14.86 -17.36
N LYS A 22 -1.05 -14.86 -18.48
CA LYS A 22 -0.50 -13.64 -19.10
C LYS A 22 -1.56 -12.83 -19.86
N GLU A 23 -2.62 -13.49 -20.31
CA GLU A 23 -3.72 -12.84 -21.01
C GLU A 23 -4.69 -12.26 -19.98
N GLN A 24 -4.78 -10.93 -19.95
CA GLN A 24 -5.72 -10.20 -19.10
C GLN A 24 -6.53 -9.29 -20.01
N TYR A 25 -7.86 -9.34 -19.88
CA TYR A 25 -8.73 -8.42 -20.62
C TYR A 25 -8.48 -6.98 -20.15
N ASN A 26 -8.41 -6.03 -21.08
CA ASN A 26 -8.18 -4.62 -20.75
C ASN A 26 -9.23 -4.09 -19.76
N GLU A 27 -10.49 -4.48 -19.94
CA GLU A 27 -11.60 -4.12 -19.03
C GLU A 27 -11.38 -4.63 -17.59
N THR A 28 -10.80 -5.83 -17.42
CA THR A 28 -10.47 -6.35 -16.09
C THR A 28 -9.37 -5.52 -15.45
N VAL A 29 -8.33 -5.16 -16.22
CA VAL A 29 -7.23 -4.32 -15.73
C VAL A 29 -7.77 -2.94 -15.34
N ASP A 30 -8.66 -2.35 -16.15
CA ASP A 30 -9.30 -1.07 -15.88
C ASP A 30 -10.16 -1.10 -14.61
N THR A 31 -10.90 -2.18 -14.42
CA THR A 31 -11.71 -2.40 -13.22
C THR A 31 -10.82 -2.48 -11.97
N VAL A 32 -9.69 -3.17 -12.04
CA VAL A 32 -8.73 -3.24 -10.92
C VAL A 32 -8.11 -1.87 -10.64
N LEU A 33 -7.74 -1.12 -11.68
CA LEU A 33 -7.22 0.25 -11.53
C LEU A 33 -8.24 1.17 -10.84
N GLY A 34 -9.51 1.11 -11.25
CA GLY A 34 -10.61 1.84 -10.61
C GLY A 34 -10.78 1.44 -9.14
N ALA A 35 -10.77 0.14 -8.85
CA ALA A 35 -10.88 -0.36 -7.48
C ALA A 35 -9.72 0.12 -6.58
N LEU A 36 -8.49 0.12 -7.11
CA LEU A 36 -7.32 0.66 -6.41
C LEU A 36 -7.48 2.16 -6.11
N GLN A 37 -7.96 2.94 -7.08
CA GLN A 37 -8.18 4.37 -6.89
C GLN A 37 -9.24 4.65 -5.81
N VAL A 38 -10.35 3.92 -5.83
CA VAL A 38 -11.41 4.03 -4.80
C VAL A 38 -10.86 3.64 -3.43
N TYR A 39 -10.13 2.52 -3.35
CA TYR A 39 -9.55 2.04 -2.10
C TYR A 39 -8.55 3.03 -1.50
N LEU A 40 -7.60 3.53 -2.30
CA LEU A 40 -6.63 4.52 -1.87
C LEU A 40 -7.29 5.82 -1.41
N THR A 41 -8.33 6.27 -2.12
CA THR A 41 -9.08 7.48 -1.74
C THR A 41 -9.76 7.29 -0.38
N GLN A 42 -10.42 6.16 -0.16
CA GLN A 42 -11.09 5.88 1.09
C GLN A 42 -10.11 5.73 2.25
N LEU A 43 -9.01 4.99 2.03
CA LEU A 43 -7.95 4.81 3.02
C LEU A 43 -7.33 6.16 3.41
N THR A 44 -7.06 7.03 2.45
CA THR A 44 -6.52 8.37 2.68
C THR A 44 -7.49 9.23 3.51
N LYS A 45 -8.79 9.20 3.18
CA LYS A 45 -9.81 9.93 3.96
C LYS A 45 -9.89 9.44 5.39
N THR A 46 -9.91 8.12 5.61
CA THR A 46 -9.95 7.55 6.95
C THR A 46 -8.66 7.82 7.73
N ALA A 47 -7.50 7.79 7.08
CA ALA A 47 -6.23 8.13 7.72
C ALA A 47 -6.19 9.62 8.12
N LEU A 48 -6.69 10.52 7.28
CA LEU A 48 -6.81 11.95 7.62
C LEU A 48 -7.71 12.19 8.84
N GLN A 49 -8.77 11.40 9.02
CA GLN A 49 -9.63 11.48 10.21
C GLN A 49 -8.91 11.05 11.49
N ASN A 50 -7.91 10.18 11.37
CA ASN A 50 -7.11 9.71 12.50
C ASN A 50 -5.89 10.60 12.79
N SER A 51 -5.49 11.42 11.82
CA SER A 51 -4.29 12.25 11.92
C SER A 51 -4.43 13.34 12.97
N GLN A 52 -3.41 13.43 13.82
CA GLN A 52 -3.24 14.52 14.79
C GLN A 52 -2.64 15.78 14.16
N SER A 53 -2.17 15.69 12.90
CA SER A 53 -1.52 16.78 12.18
C SER A 53 -2.35 17.21 10.97
N ALA A 54 -2.79 18.47 10.97
CA ALA A 54 -3.59 19.02 9.88
C ALA A 54 -2.90 18.82 8.51
N GLY A 55 -3.54 18.05 7.63
CA GLY A 55 -3.09 17.84 6.25
C GLY A 55 -1.86 16.94 6.06
N LYS A 56 -1.35 16.30 7.12
CA LYS A 56 -0.25 15.33 7.03
C LYS A 56 -0.71 13.96 7.49
N ILE A 57 -0.35 12.92 6.75
CA ILE A 57 -0.66 11.52 7.08
C ILE A 57 0.66 10.82 7.41
N SER A 58 0.75 10.26 8.61
CA SER A 58 1.86 9.40 9.05
C SER A 58 1.58 7.92 8.73
N ALA A 59 2.60 7.08 8.87
CA ALA A 59 2.43 5.64 8.76
C ALA A 59 1.46 5.10 9.83
N ASP A 60 1.48 5.66 11.04
CA ASP A 60 0.62 5.27 12.16
C ASP A 60 -0.85 5.61 11.91
N ASP A 61 -1.13 6.69 11.18
CA ASP A 61 -2.50 7.07 10.79
C ASP A 61 -3.10 6.07 9.80
N ILE A 62 -2.28 5.59 8.85
CA ILE A 62 -2.66 4.54 7.89
C ILE A 62 -2.88 3.22 8.65
N MET A 63 -1.98 2.86 9.56
CA MET A 63 -2.13 1.68 10.41
C MET A 63 -3.40 1.74 11.25
N SER A 64 -3.70 2.91 11.82
CA SER A 64 -4.92 3.15 12.60
C SER A 64 -6.18 3.04 11.74
N ALA A 65 -6.15 3.53 10.50
CA ALA A 65 -7.25 3.41 9.55
C ALA A 65 -7.57 1.95 9.17
N LEU A 66 -6.60 1.05 9.32
CA LEU A 66 -6.73 -0.38 8.98
C LEU A 66 -7.04 -1.28 10.17
N LYS A 67 -7.19 -0.75 11.40
CA LYS A 67 -7.41 -1.55 12.62
C LYS A 67 -8.61 -2.50 12.55
N SER A 68 -9.65 -2.14 11.79
CA SER A 68 -10.83 -2.99 11.60
C SER A 68 -10.55 -4.21 10.72
N ASP A 69 -9.58 -4.13 9.80
CA ASP A 69 -9.12 -5.24 8.97
C ASP A 69 -7.84 -5.83 9.58
N ARG A 70 -8.02 -6.75 10.53
CA ARG A 70 -6.92 -7.39 11.26
C ARG A 70 -5.86 -7.99 10.34
N ARG A 71 -6.25 -8.60 9.22
CA ARG A 71 -5.31 -9.23 8.29
C ARG A 71 -4.41 -8.18 7.63
N LYS A 72 -4.99 -7.10 7.11
CA LYS A 72 -4.21 -6.01 6.50
C LYS A 72 -3.34 -5.28 7.52
N TYR A 73 -3.88 -5.04 8.72
CA TYR A 73 -3.15 -4.43 9.82
C TYR A 73 -1.89 -5.22 10.17
N TYR A 74 -2.02 -6.51 10.49
CA TYR A 74 -0.86 -7.32 10.88
C TYR A 74 0.15 -7.47 9.74
N PHE A 75 -0.32 -7.63 8.50
CA PHE A 75 0.58 -7.67 7.35
C PHE A 75 1.43 -6.40 7.24
N LEU A 76 0.81 -5.22 7.32
CA LEU A 76 1.55 -3.96 7.26
C LEU A 76 2.41 -3.72 8.51
N GLN A 77 1.97 -4.14 9.69
CA GLN A 77 2.76 -4.07 10.92
C GLN A 77 4.08 -4.82 10.75
N THR A 78 4.04 -6.05 10.21
CA THR A 78 5.27 -6.82 9.99
C THR A 78 6.23 -6.15 9.00
N ILE A 79 5.71 -5.43 8.01
CA ILE A 79 6.54 -4.67 7.05
C ILE A 79 7.14 -3.44 7.72
N HIS A 80 6.34 -2.73 8.50
CA HIS A 80 6.76 -1.53 9.23
C HIS A 80 7.86 -1.85 10.24
N ASP A 81 7.67 -2.90 11.05
CA ASP A 81 8.63 -3.34 12.06
C ASP A 81 9.95 -3.82 11.44
N LYS A 82 9.88 -4.51 10.29
CA LYS A 82 11.08 -4.89 9.54
C LYS A 82 11.88 -3.66 9.12
N LYS A 83 11.22 -2.62 8.58
CA LYS A 83 11.90 -1.38 8.18
C LYS A 83 12.49 -0.62 9.35
N ALA A 84 11.82 -0.59 10.50
CA ALA A 84 12.35 0.03 11.72
C ALA A 84 13.63 -0.68 12.20
N LYS A 85 13.69 -2.01 12.12
CA LYS A 85 14.87 -2.79 12.49
C LYS A 85 16.06 -2.60 11.55
N THR A 86 15.83 -2.41 10.25
CA THR A 86 16.91 -2.14 9.29
C THR A 86 17.47 -0.71 9.36
N ALA A 87 16.76 0.21 10.02
CA ALA A 87 17.15 1.62 10.15
C ALA A 87 17.88 1.93 11.48
N ALA A 88 17.95 0.99 12.42
CA ALA A 88 18.73 1.16 13.65
C ALA A 88 20.23 0.98 13.33
N PRO A 89 21.10 1.98 13.57
CA PRO A 89 22.53 1.80 13.40
C PRO A 89 22.99 0.76 14.42
N THR A 90 23.62 -0.29 13.92
CA THR A 90 24.55 -1.10 14.70
C THR A 90 25.68 -0.15 15.11
N HIS A 91 25.64 0.32 16.36
CA HIS A 91 26.82 0.83 17.02
C HIS A 91 27.58 -0.39 17.55
N PRO A 92 28.72 -0.80 16.98
CA PRO A 92 29.68 -1.55 17.75
C PRO A 92 30.44 -0.57 18.62
N ASP A 93 30.56 -0.91 19.91
CA ASP A 93 31.50 -0.33 20.86
C ASP A 93 32.90 -0.21 20.23
N GLN A 94 33.51 0.99 20.33
CA GLN A 94 34.96 1.18 20.53
C GLN A 94 35.20 2.48 21.29
#